data_AF-A0A3Q3M0D1-F1
#
_entry.id   AF-A0A3Q3M0D1-F1
#
_cell.length_a   1.000
_cell.length_b   1.000
_cell.length_c   1.000
_cell.angle_alpha   90.00
_cell.angle_beta   90.00
_cell.angle_gamma   90.00
#
_symmetry.space_group_name_H-M   'P 1'
#
loop_
_entity.id
_entity.type
_entity.pdbx_description
1 polymer ?
#
loop_
_entity_poly.entity_id
_entity_poly.type
_entity_poly.pdbx_seq_one_letter_code
_entity_poly.pdbx_strand_id
1 'polypeptide(L)'
;MAAAALITENFKFVSLFFKSKDVMIFNGLIALGTVAGQTAYSVFAFDCPCSSRRNYCYGLAAIGVPALALFLVGIMINKSTWELVSECRLRKCRKLSGVAAFALLGTIIGRAVVAPLTWVVISLLQGQAYTCALSEFVDPSMVEGFPPGQGSEVMAKFPCQGSIPMELHKFRAEIERQLKYESQLAGWILVAGMSLMVFLILCIKRCSSPLGYLQEDYWSLYRTNENTLFQHTAAVHARVLAAENVRSFFGFVALDKEEKEQLAEYQVARPVLSTNWNRVTGVYLYREKNGLPLYSRLNKWATYSLENNAEIMEKELDMLN
;
A
#
# COMPACT_ATOMS: atom_id res chain seq x y z
N MET A 1 -3.30 -45.00 19.94
CA MET A 1 -2.13 -44.45 19.21
C MET A 1 -2.45 -43.91 17.80
N ALA A 2 -3.63 -44.15 17.22
CA ALA A 2 -4.00 -43.60 15.90
C ALA A 2 -4.52 -42.14 15.90
N ALA A 3 -5.10 -41.67 17.01
CA ALA A 3 -5.66 -40.31 17.10
C ALA A 3 -4.58 -39.20 17.14
N ALA A 4 -3.42 -39.47 17.75
CA ALA A 4 -2.32 -38.51 17.84
C ALA A 4 -1.60 -38.32 16.49
N ALA A 5 -1.54 -39.37 15.66
CA ALA A 5 -0.95 -39.31 14.32
C ALA A 5 -1.82 -38.46 13.36
N LEU A 6 -3.15 -38.61 13.42
CA LEU A 6 -4.08 -37.85 12.58
C LEU A 6 -4.11 -36.36 12.93
N ILE A 7 -3.96 -36.01 14.21
CA ILE A 7 -3.87 -34.61 14.65
C ILE A 7 -2.52 -34.01 14.22
N THR A 8 -1.43 -34.77 14.27
CA THR A 8 -0.10 -34.29 13.87
C THR A 8 0.02 -34.12 12.35
N GLU A 9 -0.61 -34.98 11.54
CA GLU A 9 -0.68 -34.79 10.09
C GLU A 9 -1.58 -33.62 9.69
N ASN A 10 -2.74 -33.46 10.34
CA ASN A 10 -3.59 -32.29 10.11
C ASN A 10 -2.89 -30.99 10.54
N PHE A 11 -2.15 -30.98 11.65
CA PHE A 11 -1.39 -29.79 12.08
C PHE A 11 -0.19 -29.53 11.18
N LYS A 12 0.47 -30.55 10.63
CA LYS A 12 1.51 -30.40 9.60
C LYS A 12 0.92 -29.86 8.30
N PHE A 13 -0.22 -30.38 7.85
CA PHE A 13 -0.91 -29.93 6.63
C PHE A 13 -1.42 -28.49 6.76
N VAL A 14 -1.97 -28.16 7.93
CA VAL A 14 -2.37 -26.80 8.31
C VAL A 14 -1.14 -25.90 8.42
N SER A 15 -0.03 -26.34 9.01
CA SER A 15 1.23 -25.58 9.05
C SER A 15 1.88 -25.41 7.66
N LEU A 16 1.69 -26.36 6.75
CA LEU A 16 2.13 -26.30 5.35
C LEU A 16 1.27 -25.31 4.55
N PHE A 17 -0.04 -25.27 4.82
CA PHE A 17 -0.96 -24.24 4.32
C PHE A 17 -0.66 -22.85 4.89
N PHE A 18 -0.20 -22.77 6.15
CA PHE A 18 0.22 -21.52 6.79
C PHE A 18 1.66 -21.10 6.47
N LYS A 19 2.45 -21.93 5.77
CA LYS A 19 3.85 -21.63 5.43
C LYS A 19 4.01 -20.81 4.15
N SER A 20 3.02 -20.82 3.26
CA SER A 20 3.02 -19.93 2.10
C SER A 20 2.41 -18.59 2.49
N LYS A 21 3.30 -17.61 2.75
CA LYS A 21 2.93 -16.19 2.96
C LYS A 21 1.87 -15.73 1.94
N ASP A 22 1.96 -16.19 0.69
CA ASP A 22 1.07 -15.78 -0.40
C ASP A 22 -0.36 -16.32 -0.29
N VAL A 23 -0.57 -17.55 0.19
CA VAL A 23 -1.92 -18.16 0.31
C VAL A 23 -2.66 -17.63 1.54
N MET A 24 -1.94 -17.39 2.64
CA MET A 24 -2.49 -16.73 3.83
C MET A 24 -2.85 -15.27 3.56
N ILE A 25 -2.02 -14.53 2.81
CA ILE A 25 -2.33 -13.16 2.38
C ILE A 25 -3.58 -13.17 1.49
N PHE A 26 -3.68 -14.10 0.54
CA PHE A 26 -4.83 -14.19 -0.37
C PHE A 26 -6.14 -14.53 0.37
N ASN A 27 -6.14 -15.55 1.22
CA ASN A 27 -7.32 -15.93 2.00
C ASN A 27 -7.67 -14.88 3.07
N GLY A 28 -6.67 -14.23 3.67
CA GLY A 28 -6.84 -13.11 4.57
C GLY A 28 -7.44 -11.88 3.88
N LEU A 29 -7.00 -11.56 2.66
CA LEU A 29 -7.55 -10.48 1.83
C LEU A 29 -8.99 -10.77 1.40
N ILE A 30 -9.32 -12.03 1.06
CA ILE A 30 -10.70 -12.42 0.75
C ILE A 30 -11.59 -12.28 2.00
N ALA A 31 -11.14 -12.73 3.16
CA ALA A 31 -11.89 -12.62 4.41
C ALA A 31 -12.09 -11.16 4.83
N LEU A 32 -11.01 -10.35 4.81
CA LEU A 32 -11.08 -8.90 5.07
C LEU A 32 -11.93 -8.18 4.02
N GLY A 33 -11.82 -8.52 2.75
CA GLY A 33 -12.63 -7.96 1.67
C GLY A 33 -14.12 -8.29 1.84
N THR A 34 -14.44 -9.50 2.30
CA THR A 34 -15.82 -9.92 2.59
C THR A 34 -16.40 -9.17 3.78
N VAL A 35 -15.64 -9.07 4.88
CA VAL A 35 -16.07 -8.38 6.11
C VAL A 35 -16.16 -6.87 5.88
N ALA A 36 -15.18 -6.27 5.20
CA ALA A 36 -15.19 -4.85 4.83
C ALA A 36 -16.30 -4.53 3.83
N GLY A 37 -16.58 -5.43 2.88
CA GLY A 37 -17.72 -5.29 1.95
C GLY A 37 -19.07 -5.31 2.67
N GLN A 38 -19.24 -6.17 3.67
CA GLN A 38 -20.45 -6.21 4.50
C GLN A 38 -20.56 -5.01 5.48
N THR A 39 -19.45 -4.53 6.03
CA THR A 39 -19.47 -3.41 7.00
C THR A 39 -19.47 -2.02 6.35
N ALA A 40 -18.88 -1.85 5.17
CA ALA A 40 -19.03 -0.61 4.40
C ALA A 40 -20.50 -0.34 4.03
N TYR A 41 -21.29 -1.41 3.87
CA TYR A 41 -22.70 -1.34 3.51
C TYR A 41 -23.59 -0.74 4.61
N SER A 42 -23.26 -0.93 5.88
CA SER A 42 -24.06 -0.39 7.00
C SER A 42 -23.57 0.97 7.50
N VAL A 43 -22.28 1.28 7.35
CA VAL A 43 -21.66 2.51 7.89
C VAL A 43 -21.89 3.72 6.96
N PHE A 44 -22.06 3.51 5.66
CA PHE A 44 -22.34 4.57 4.69
C PHE A 44 -23.73 4.40 4.07
N ALA A 45 -24.79 4.51 4.88
CA ALA A 45 -26.16 4.57 4.37
C ALA A 45 -26.24 5.64 3.26
N PHE A 46 -26.26 5.19 2.00
CA PHE A 46 -26.26 6.04 0.83
C PHE A 46 -27.72 6.36 0.49
N ASP A 47 -28.10 7.61 0.67
CA ASP A 47 -29.44 8.09 0.38
C ASP A 47 -29.39 9.11 -0.76
N CYS A 48 -29.97 8.75 -1.91
CA CYS A 48 -29.98 9.62 -3.08
C CYS A 48 -30.86 10.87 -2.82
N PRO A 49 -30.41 12.09 -3.13
CA PRO A 49 -31.18 13.31 -2.87
C PRO A 49 -32.37 13.51 -3.83
N CYS A 50 -32.43 12.75 -4.93
CA CYS A 50 -33.50 12.75 -5.92
C CYS A 50 -33.92 14.15 -6.42
N SER A 51 -32.89 14.94 -6.75
CA SER A 51 -33.00 16.30 -7.23
C SER A 51 -32.03 16.49 -8.40
N SER A 52 -32.51 17.13 -9.48
CA SER A 52 -31.68 17.36 -10.66
C SER A 52 -30.42 18.17 -10.31
N ARG A 53 -29.30 17.85 -10.97
CA ARG A 53 -27.92 18.30 -10.76
C ARG A 53 -27.28 17.85 -9.46
N ARG A 54 -28.07 17.65 -8.39
CA ARG A 54 -27.56 17.19 -7.08
C ARG A 54 -27.25 15.69 -7.09
N ASN A 55 -28.06 14.91 -7.81
CA ASN A 55 -27.87 13.48 -7.99
C ASN A 55 -26.49 13.13 -8.53
N TYR A 56 -26.09 13.74 -9.64
CA TYR A 56 -24.76 13.54 -10.24
C TYR A 56 -23.62 13.88 -9.27
N CYS A 57 -23.65 15.07 -8.66
CA CYS A 57 -22.63 15.50 -7.71
C CYS A 57 -22.54 14.60 -6.48
N TYR A 58 -23.68 14.18 -5.92
CA TYR A 58 -23.72 13.34 -4.72
C TYR A 58 -23.25 11.92 -5.02
N GLY A 59 -23.72 11.30 -6.10
CA GLY A 59 -23.28 9.96 -6.51
C GLY A 59 -21.80 9.93 -6.89
N LEU A 60 -21.30 10.95 -7.60
CA LEU A 60 -19.87 11.07 -7.92
C LEU A 60 -19.02 11.28 -6.66
N ALA A 61 -19.48 12.11 -5.71
CA ALA A 61 -18.79 12.31 -4.44
C ALA A 61 -18.73 11.03 -3.60
N ALA A 62 -19.82 10.26 -3.55
CA ALA A 62 -19.89 9.00 -2.81
C ALA A 62 -18.90 7.94 -3.36
N ILE A 63 -18.64 7.94 -4.67
CA ILE A 63 -17.63 7.06 -5.28
C ILE A 63 -16.22 7.67 -5.12
N GLY A 64 -16.05 8.95 -5.47
CA GLY A 64 -14.76 9.59 -5.65
C GLY A 64 -14.06 10.03 -4.36
N VAL A 65 -14.80 10.55 -3.37
CA VAL A 65 -14.21 11.07 -2.13
C VAL A 65 -13.56 9.95 -1.30
N PRO A 66 -14.22 8.80 -1.05
CA PRO A 66 -13.57 7.70 -0.34
C PRO A 66 -12.38 7.13 -1.14
N ALA A 67 -12.48 7.03 -2.46
CA ALA A 67 -11.36 6.60 -3.31
C ALA A 67 -10.15 7.54 -3.18
N LEU A 68 -10.38 8.86 -3.19
CA LEU A 68 -9.32 9.85 -3.01
C LEU A 68 -8.70 9.77 -1.60
N ALA A 69 -9.54 9.64 -0.57
CA ALA A 69 -9.05 9.48 0.81
C ALA A 69 -8.18 8.24 0.96
N LEU A 70 -8.63 7.09 0.44
CA LEU A 70 -7.86 5.83 0.44
C LEU A 70 -6.55 5.98 -0.33
N PHE A 71 -6.54 6.73 -1.44
CA PHE A 71 -5.33 6.98 -2.23
C PHE A 71 -4.31 7.79 -1.44
N LEU A 72 -4.75 8.87 -0.79
CA LEU A 72 -3.88 9.72 0.03
C LEU A 72 -3.31 8.95 1.22
N VAL A 73 -4.14 8.16 1.91
CA VAL A 73 -3.69 7.28 3.00
C VAL A 73 -2.67 6.27 2.49
N GLY A 74 -2.91 5.67 1.32
CA GLY A 74 -1.96 4.76 0.66
C GLY A 74 -0.59 5.41 0.39
N ILE A 75 -0.57 6.66 -0.07
CA ILE A 75 0.67 7.42 -0.28
C ILE A 75 1.39 7.70 1.05
N MET A 76 0.65 8.10 2.09
CA MET A 76 1.20 8.46 3.41
C MET A 76 1.82 7.26 4.15
N ILE A 77 1.22 6.08 4.05
CA ILE A 77 1.73 4.87 4.75
C ILE A 77 2.93 4.26 4.00
N ASN A 78 3.07 4.53 2.70
CA ASN A 78 4.11 3.92 1.88
C ASN A 78 5.51 4.47 2.22
N LYS A 79 6.35 3.63 2.85
CA LYS A 79 7.74 3.96 3.20
C LYS A 79 8.57 4.46 2.01
N SER A 80 8.35 3.93 0.80
CA SER A 80 9.07 4.34 -0.41
C SER A 80 8.80 5.80 -0.78
N THR A 81 7.62 6.34 -0.47
CA THR A 81 7.30 7.77 -0.62
C THR A 81 8.28 8.61 0.19
N TRP A 82 8.44 8.28 1.47
CA TRP A 82 9.32 9.02 2.39
C TRP A 82 10.79 8.84 2.07
N GLU A 83 11.20 7.67 1.57
CA GLU A 83 12.56 7.45 1.07
C GLU A 83 12.87 8.34 -0.14
N LEU A 84 11.91 8.52 -1.06
CA LEU A 84 12.03 9.42 -2.21
C LEU A 84 12.09 10.89 -1.78
N VAL A 85 11.18 11.31 -0.90
CA VAL A 85 11.17 12.68 -0.34
C VAL A 85 12.49 12.97 0.37
N SER A 86 13.01 12.01 1.14
CA SER A 86 14.30 12.14 1.82
C SER A 86 15.46 12.24 0.83
N GLU A 87 15.44 11.47 -0.26
CA GLU A 87 16.45 11.55 -1.32
C GLU A 87 16.44 12.92 -2.00
N CYS A 88 15.25 13.46 -2.31
CA CYS A 88 15.12 14.79 -2.88
C CYS A 88 15.57 15.88 -1.89
N ARG A 89 15.18 15.80 -0.62
CA ARG A 89 15.60 16.76 0.41
C ARG A 89 17.11 16.77 0.64
N LEU A 90 17.71 15.58 0.81
CA LEU A 90 19.12 15.45 1.18
C LEU A 90 20.08 15.61 -0.01
N ARG A 91 19.66 15.21 -1.23
CA ARG A 91 20.54 15.13 -2.41
C ARG A 91 20.01 15.89 -3.63
N LYS A 92 18.98 16.73 -3.45
CA LYS A 92 18.33 17.53 -4.51
C LYS A 92 17.88 16.68 -5.71
N CYS A 93 17.64 15.39 -5.50
CA CYS A 93 17.34 14.40 -6.53
C CYS A 93 18.32 14.37 -7.74
N ARG A 94 19.54 14.92 -7.58
CA ARG A 94 20.54 15.04 -8.66
C ARG A 94 21.05 13.70 -9.20
N LYS A 95 20.99 12.65 -8.38
CA LYS A 95 21.48 11.30 -8.73
C LYS A 95 20.37 10.36 -9.19
N LEU A 96 19.13 10.84 -9.26
CA LEU A 96 17.98 10.05 -9.69
C LEU A 96 17.75 10.30 -11.18
N SER A 97 18.09 9.32 -12.01
CA SER A 97 17.75 9.37 -13.44
C SER A 97 16.22 9.47 -13.60
N GLY A 98 15.74 10.16 -14.64
CA GLY A 98 14.31 10.30 -14.93
C GLY A 98 13.60 8.94 -15.03
N VAL A 99 14.27 7.92 -15.59
CA VAL A 99 13.74 6.55 -15.68
C VAL A 99 13.60 5.91 -14.29
N ALA A 100 14.58 6.11 -13.41
CA ALA A 100 14.51 5.59 -12.04
C ALA A 100 13.43 6.32 -11.22
N ALA A 101 13.30 7.64 -11.40
CA ALA A 101 12.23 8.42 -10.78
C ALA A 101 10.85 7.92 -11.22
N PHE A 102 10.67 7.69 -12.53
CA PHE A 102 9.42 7.19 -13.09
C PHE A 102 9.09 5.79 -12.56
N ALA A 103 10.06 4.87 -12.54
CA ALA A 103 9.85 3.52 -12.00
C ALA A 103 9.45 3.56 -10.51
N LEU A 104 10.12 4.39 -9.71
CA LEU A 104 9.80 4.54 -8.29
C LEU A 104 8.41 5.15 -8.06
N LEU A 105 8.08 6.23 -8.77
CA LEU A 105 6.74 6.82 -8.72
C LEU A 105 5.68 5.81 -9.15
N GLY A 106 5.95 5.02 -10.20
CA GLY A 106 5.09 3.92 -10.63
C GLY A 106 4.88 2.89 -9.52
N THR A 107 5.93 2.50 -8.80
CA THR A 107 5.77 1.57 -7.65
C THR A 107 5.01 2.19 -6.47
N ILE A 108 5.17 3.49 -6.22
CA ILE A 108 4.46 4.19 -5.14
C ILE A 108 2.97 4.28 -5.46
N ILE A 109 2.65 4.80 -6.65
CA ILE A 109 1.28 4.96 -7.15
C ILE A 109 0.61 3.60 -7.30
N GLY A 110 1.30 2.61 -7.89
CA GLY A 110 0.78 1.27 -8.10
C GLY A 110 0.37 0.56 -6.79
N ARG A 111 1.10 0.79 -5.69
CA ARG A 111 0.70 0.29 -4.36
C ARG A 111 -0.44 1.11 -3.74
N ALA A 112 -0.44 2.42 -3.91
CA ALA A 112 -1.44 3.31 -3.31
C ALA A 112 -2.82 3.23 -4.00
N VAL A 113 -2.87 2.87 -5.29
CA VAL A 113 -4.10 2.87 -6.10
C VAL A 113 -4.95 1.60 -5.92
N VAL A 114 -4.41 0.55 -5.27
CA VAL A 114 -5.11 -0.73 -5.07
C VAL A 114 -6.44 -0.52 -4.33
N ALA A 115 -6.41 0.05 -3.12
CA ALA A 115 -7.61 0.25 -2.32
C ALA A 115 -8.65 1.20 -2.97
N PRO A 116 -8.27 2.34 -3.57
CA PRO A 116 -9.19 3.19 -4.35
C PRO A 116 -9.90 2.44 -5.48
N LEU A 117 -9.17 1.63 -6.25
CA LEU A 117 -9.77 0.88 -7.35
C LEU A 117 -10.71 -0.21 -6.85
N THR A 118 -10.34 -0.90 -5.77
CA THR A 118 -11.24 -1.87 -5.11
C THR A 118 -12.53 -1.18 -4.65
N TRP A 119 -12.45 0.01 -4.05
CA TRP A 119 -13.63 0.78 -3.66
C TRP A 119 -14.53 1.15 -4.85
N VAL A 120 -13.94 1.65 -5.93
CA VAL A 120 -14.68 2.01 -7.16
C VAL A 120 -15.36 0.77 -7.75
N VAL A 121 -14.66 -0.36 -7.85
CA VAL A 121 -15.23 -1.62 -8.32
C VAL A 121 -16.42 -2.05 -7.47
N ILE A 122 -16.27 -2.07 -6.14
CA ILE A 122 -17.36 -2.44 -5.22
C ILE A 122 -18.56 -1.49 -5.40
N SER A 123 -18.31 -0.19 -5.50
CA SER A 123 -19.35 0.84 -5.68
C SER A 123 -20.11 0.66 -7.00
N LEU A 124 -19.41 0.30 -8.08
CA LEU A 124 -20.00 0.05 -9.39
C LEU A 124 -20.79 -1.28 -9.44
N LEU A 125 -20.26 -2.35 -8.85
CA LEU A 125 -20.97 -3.63 -8.78
C LEU A 125 -22.25 -3.54 -7.93
N GLN A 126 -22.26 -2.68 -6.91
CA GLN A 126 -23.45 -2.37 -6.13
C GLN A 126 -24.46 -1.51 -6.91
N GLY A 127 -23.98 -0.58 -7.74
CA GLY A 127 -24.79 0.19 -8.69
C GLY A 127 -25.66 1.30 -8.09
N GLN A 128 -25.78 1.44 -6.76
CA GLN A 128 -26.62 2.44 -6.11
C GLN A 128 -26.16 3.89 -6.41
N ALA A 129 -24.88 4.18 -6.20
CA ALA A 129 -24.33 5.52 -6.44
C ALA A 129 -24.34 5.89 -7.93
N TYR A 130 -24.11 4.91 -8.82
CA TYR A 130 -24.19 5.09 -10.26
C TYR A 130 -25.62 5.35 -10.73
N THR A 131 -26.58 4.56 -10.24
CA THR A 131 -28.01 4.75 -10.55
C THR A 131 -28.48 6.13 -10.08
N CYS A 132 -28.07 6.56 -8.89
CA CYS A 132 -28.34 7.92 -8.43
C CYS A 132 -27.71 8.96 -9.37
N ALA A 133 -26.41 8.85 -9.65
CA ALA A 133 -25.68 9.82 -10.45
C ALA A 133 -26.19 9.97 -11.90
N LEU A 134 -26.55 8.86 -12.55
CA LEU A 134 -26.92 8.85 -13.96
C LEU A 134 -28.43 8.86 -14.23
N SER A 135 -29.25 8.70 -13.21
CA SER A 135 -30.72 8.75 -13.36
C SER A 135 -31.21 9.95 -14.16
N GLU A 136 -30.66 11.14 -13.91
CA GLU A 136 -31.10 12.37 -14.58
C GLU A 136 -30.69 12.50 -16.06
N PHE A 137 -29.78 11.64 -16.54
CA PHE A 137 -29.26 11.64 -17.91
C PHE A 137 -29.88 10.54 -18.79
N VAL A 138 -30.78 9.72 -18.23
CA VAL A 138 -31.52 8.72 -19.02
C VAL A 138 -32.43 9.46 -19.99
N ASP A 139 -32.30 9.15 -21.29
CA ASP A 139 -33.18 9.69 -22.32
C ASP A 139 -34.55 9.00 -22.22
N PRO A 140 -35.63 9.74 -21.88
CA PRO A 140 -36.96 9.17 -21.74
C PRO A 140 -37.50 8.59 -23.05
N SER A 141 -37.02 9.07 -24.20
CA SER A 141 -37.48 8.59 -25.52
C SER A 141 -37.02 7.18 -25.85
N MET A 142 -35.96 6.69 -25.19
CA MET A 142 -35.43 5.34 -25.34
C MET A 142 -36.25 4.31 -24.55
N VAL A 143 -37.12 4.76 -23.63
CA VAL A 143 -37.95 3.89 -22.81
C VAL A 143 -39.30 3.68 -23.50
N GLU A 144 -39.58 2.45 -23.91
CA GLU A 144 -40.78 2.12 -24.68
C GLU A 144 -42.05 2.46 -23.89
N GLY A 145 -42.95 3.24 -24.52
CA GLY A 145 -44.22 3.65 -23.90
C GLY A 145 -44.10 4.76 -22.85
N PHE A 146 -42.92 5.36 -22.69
CA PHE A 146 -42.72 6.46 -21.74
C PHE A 146 -43.44 7.74 -22.22
N PRO A 147 -44.17 8.46 -21.34
CA PRO A 147 -44.93 9.64 -21.75
C PRO A 147 -44.01 10.78 -22.21
N PRO A 148 -44.32 11.41 -23.36
CA PRO A 148 -43.52 12.51 -23.89
C PRO A 148 -43.62 13.76 -23.01
N GLY A 149 -42.59 14.62 -23.06
CA GLY A 149 -42.56 15.90 -22.34
C GLY A 149 -42.06 15.82 -20.89
N GLN A 150 -41.62 14.64 -20.44
CA GLN A 150 -40.94 14.48 -19.15
C GLN A 150 -39.45 14.81 -19.29
N GLY A 151 -38.92 15.64 -18.39
CA GLY A 151 -37.53 16.09 -18.41
C GLY A 151 -36.64 15.43 -17.35
N SER A 152 -35.40 15.92 -17.26
CA SER A 152 -34.39 15.44 -16.30
C SER A 152 -34.82 15.56 -14.84
N GLU A 153 -35.70 16.50 -14.50
CA GLU A 153 -36.23 16.67 -13.13
C GLU A 153 -37.08 15.47 -12.68
N VAL A 154 -37.82 14.85 -13.59
CA VAL A 154 -38.61 13.64 -13.30
C VAL A 154 -37.70 12.42 -13.28
N MET A 155 -36.74 12.34 -14.20
CA MET A 155 -35.72 11.29 -14.25
C MET A 155 -34.88 11.22 -12.97
N ALA A 156 -34.49 12.37 -12.41
CA ALA A 156 -33.75 12.45 -11.15
C ALA A 156 -34.50 11.83 -9.94
N LYS A 157 -35.82 11.63 -10.02
CA LYS A 157 -36.63 11.09 -8.92
C LYS A 157 -36.73 9.56 -8.94
N PHE A 158 -36.31 8.90 -10.02
CA PHE A 158 -36.42 7.44 -10.18
C PHE A 158 -35.67 6.59 -9.14
N PRO A 159 -34.49 7.01 -8.64
CA PRO A 159 -33.78 6.25 -7.60
C PRO A 159 -34.54 6.18 -6.26
N CYS A 160 -35.39 7.16 -5.95
CA CYS A 160 -36.07 7.24 -4.66
C CYS A 160 -37.47 6.61 -4.69
N GLN A 161 -37.87 6.03 -3.55
CA GLN A 161 -39.19 5.45 -3.38
C GLN A 161 -40.19 6.54 -2.98
N GLY A 162 -41.32 6.61 -3.69
CA GLY A 162 -42.42 7.53 -3.38
C GLY A 162 -42.27 8.96 -3.94
N SER A 163 -41.17 9.29 -4.61
CA SER A 163 -40.93 10.59 -5.26
C SER A 163 -41.44 10.66 -6.71
N ILE A 164 -41.87 9.53 -7.27
CA ILE A 164 -42.28 9.38 -8.67
C ILE A 164 -43.82 9.44 -8.76
N PRO A 165 -44.40 10.13 -9.75
CA PRO A 165 -45.84 10.07 -10.04
C PRO A 165 -46.34 8.63 -10.24
N MET A 166 -47.56 8.32 -9.80
CA MET A 166 -48.12 6.95 -9.86
C MET A 166 -48.12 6.36 -11.28
N GLU A 167 -48.41 7.16 -12.30
CA GLU A 167 -48.41 6.77 -13.72
C GLU A 167 -47.05 6.24 -14.21
N LEU A 168 -45.97 6.71 -13.59
CA LEU A 168 -44.59 6.41 -13.97
C LEU A 168 -43.98 5.28 -13.13
N HIS A 169 -44.67 4.81 -12.10
CA HIS A 169 -44.16 3.78 -11.19
C HIS A 169 -43.84 2.46 -11.91
N LYS A 170 -44.58 2.15 -12.99
CA LYS A 170 -44.35 0.95 -13.82
C LYS A 170 -43.00 0.92 -14.54
N PHE A 171 -42.44 2.10 -14.87
CA PHE A 171 -41.16 2.22 -15.59
C PHE A 171 -39.94 2.16 -14.65
N ARG A 172 -40.16 2.33 -13.34
CA ARG A 172 -39.09 2.39 -12.35
C ARG A 172 -38.21 1.15 -12.37
N ALA A 173 -38.84 -0.03 -12.37
CA ALA A 173 -38.11 -1.29 -12.38
C ALA A 173 -37.25 -1.45 -13.64
N GLU A 174 -37.74 -0.99 -14.79
CA GLU A 174 -37.00 -1.05 -16.05
C GLU A 174 -35.77 -0.13 -16.03
N ILE A 175 -35.97 1.15 -15.69
CA ILE A 175 -34.90 2.16 -15.66
C ILE A 175 -33.86 1.81 -14.59
N GLU A 176 -34.28 1.35 -13.41
CA GLU A 176 -33.37 0.94 -12.35
C GLU A 176 -32.55 -0.29 -12.78
N ARG A 177 -33.17 -1.26 -13.46
CA ARG A 177 -32.46 -2.42 -14.02
C ARG A 177 -31.48 -2.00 -15.11
N GLN A 178 -31.86 -1.06 -15.96
CA GLN A 178 -31.00 -0.50 -17.00
C GLN A 178 -29.72 0.10 -16.40
N LEU A 179 -29.87 1.06 -15.48
CA LEU A 179 -28.75 1.74 -14.85
C LEU A 179 -27.89 0.79 -14.01
N LYS A 180 -28.51 -0.20 -13.34
CA LYS A 180 -27.76 -1.23 -12.59
C LYS A 180 -26.93 -2.11 -13.51
N TYR A 181 -27.45 -2.53 -14.68
CA TYR A 181 -26.63 -3.31 -15.61
C TYR A 181 -25.45 -2.48 -16.11
N GLU A 182 -25.65 -1.20 -16.44
CA GLU A 182 -24.57 -0.34 -16.96
C GLU A 182 -23.46 -0.19 -15.92
N SER A 183 -23.86 0.01 -14.66
CA SER A 183 -22.93 0.09 -13.55
C SER A 183 -22.14 -1.21 -13.35
N GLN A 184 -22.83 -2.35 -13.33
CA GLN A 184 -22.19 -3.66 -13.13
C GLN A 184 -21.28 -4.03 -14.30
N LEU A 185 -21.71 -3.75 -15.53
CA LEU A 185 -20.90 -3.96 -16.73
C LEU A 185 -19.63 -3.11 -16.69
N ALA A 186 -19.74 -1.82 -16.35
CA ALA A 186 -18.59 -0.94 -16.16
C ALA A 186 -17.66 -1.46 -15.05
N GLY A 187 -18.22 -1.96 -13.95
CA GLY A 187 -17.46 -2.61 -12.87
C GLY A 187 -16.67 -3.82 -13.35
N TRP A 188 -17.30 -4.72 -14.12
CA TRP A 188 -16.63 -5.92 -14.66
C TRP A 188 -15.56 -5.58 -15.72
N ILE A 189 -15.83 -4.61 -16.60
CA ILE A 189 -14.84 -4.10 -17.56
C ILE A 189 -13.63 -3.52 -16.83
N LEU A 190 -13.86 -2.77 -15.74
CA LEU A 190 -12.79 -2.25 -14.91
C LEU A 190 -11.97 -3.38 -14.27
N VAL A 191 -12.61 -4.40 -13.71
CA VAL A 191 -11.92 -5.58 -13.14
C VAL A 191 -11.07 -6.31 -14.19
N ALA A 192 -11.63 -6.56 -15.38
CA ALA A 192 -10.92 -7.22 -16.47
C ALA A 192 -9.72 -6.37 -16.94
N GLY A 193 -9.93 -5.07 -17.13
CA GLY A 193 -8.89 -4.12 -17.53
C GLY A 193 -7.77 -4.04 -16.49
N MET A 194 -8.10 -3.94 -15.21
CA MET A 194 -7.11 -3.92 -14.13
C MET A 194 -6.30 -5.22 -14.06
N SER A 195 -6.95 -6.37 -14.23
CA SER A 195 -6.28 -7.68 -14.20
C SER A 195 -5.29 -7.81 -15.35
N LEU A 196 -5.68 -7.40 -16.56
CA LEU A 196 -4.80 -7.35 -17.73
C LEU A 196 -3.64 -6.37 -17.52
N MET A 197 -3.90 -5.18 -16.99
CA MET A 197 -2.86 -4.19 -16.71
C MET A 197 -1.83 -4.69 -15.70
N VAL A 198 -2.27 -5.33 -14.61
CA VAL A 198 -1.35 -5.94 -13.62
C VAL A 198 -0.51 -7.03 -14.27
N PHE A 199 -1.12 -7.91 -15.07
CA PHE A 199 -0.39 -8.95 -15.80
C PHE A 199 0.68 -8.35 -16.72
N LEU A 200 0.32 -7.36 -17.54
CA LEU A 200 1.26 -6.67 -18.43
C LEU A 200 2.40 -5.99 -17.67
N ILE A 201 2.11 -5.31 -16.56
CA ILE A 201 3.13 -4.67 -15.71
C ILE A 201 4.10 -5.71 -15.15
N LEU A 202 3.60 -6.85 -14.67
CA LEU A 202 4.45 -7.93 -14.15
C LEU A 202 5.33 -8.53 -15.25
N CYS A 203 4.79 -8.76 -16.45
CA CYS A 203 5.55 -9.20 -17.61
C CYS A 203 6.66 -8.21 -17.97
N ILE A 204 6.34 -6.92 -18.08
CA ILE A 204 7.32 -5.87 -18.38
C ILE A 204 8.39 -5.80 -17.30
N LYS A 205 8.00 -5.79 -16.02
CA LYS A 205 8.95 -5.77 -14.90
C LYS A 205 9.90 -6.97 -14.98
N ARG A 206 9.38 -8.16 -15.26
CA ARG A 206 10.19 -9.38 -15.34
C ARG A 206 11.12 -9.40 -16.55
N CYS A 207 10.66 -8.93 -17.71
CA CYS A 207 11.47 -8.85 -18.93
C CYS A 207 12.51 -7.72 -18.89
N SER A 208 12.26 -6.65 -18.14
CA SER A 208 13.15 -5.49 -18.02
C SER A 208 14.04 -5.50 -16.78
N SER A 209 13.93 -6.53 -15.92
CA SER A 209 14.79 -6.65 -14.74
C SER A 209 16.22 -7.01 -15.17
N PRO A 210 17.24 -6.21 -14.78
CA PRO A 210 18.63 -6.53 -15.09
C PRO A 210 19.17 -7.68 -14.22
N LEU A 211 18.42 -8.13 -13.22
CA LEU A 211 18.81 -9.16 -12.27
C LEU A 211 18.10 -10.47 -12.56
N GLY A 212 18.81 -11.58 -12.37
CA GLY A 212 18.19 -12.91 -12.34
C GLY A 212 17.18 -13.03 -11.19
N TYR A 213 16.16 -13.86 -11.35
CA TYR A 213 15.08 -13.95 -10.36
C TYR A 213 15.52 -14.34 -8.96
N LEU A 214 16.45 -15.30 -8.85
CA LEU A 214 17.00 -15.75 -7.58
C LEU A 214 17.71 -14.60 -6.85
N GLN A 215 18.36 -13.73 -7.61
CA GLN A 215 19.07 -12.58 -7.07
C GLN A 215 18.10 -11.49 -6.62
N GLU A 216 17.02 -11.27 -7.35
CA GLU A 216 15.96 -10.32 -6.95
C GLU A 216 15.23 -10.79 -5.67
N ASP A 217 14.96 -12.10 -5.56
CA ASP A 217 14.36 -12.71 -4.37
C ASP A 217 15.31 -12.64 -3.16
N TYR A 218 16.60 -12.97 -3.35
CA TYR A 218 17.62 -12.81 -2.31
C TYR A 218 17.74 -11.35 -1.87
N TRP A 219 17.74 -10.41 -2.81
CA TRP A 219 17.83 -8.99 -2.50
C TRP A 219 16.64 -8.51 -1.66
N SER A 220 15.42 -8.94 -2.01
CA SER A 220 14.21 -8.67 -1.22
C SER A 220 14.29 -9.25 0.20
N LEU A 221 14.78 -10.49 0.32
CA LEU A 221 14.99 -11.16 1.60
C LEU A 221 16.04 -10.43 2.46
N TYR A 222 17.17 -10.06 1.85
CA TYR A 222 18.22 -9.27 2.51
C TYR A 222 17.65 -7.96 3.06
N ARG A 223 16.90 -7.20 2.25
CA ARG A 223 16.29 -5.93 2.66
C ARG A 223 15.30 -6.08 3.80
N THR A 224 14.54 -7.17 3.81
CA THR A 224 13.61 -7.49 4.90
C THR A 224 14.38 -7.76 6.18
N ASN A 225 15.38 -8.64 6.15
CA ASN A 225 16.20 -8.98 7.31
C ASN A 225 17.00 -7.78 7.83
N GLU A 226 17.62 -7.01 6.94
CA GLU A 226 18.34 -5.77 7.27
C GLU A 226 17.43 -4.80 8.01
N ASN A 227 16.20 -4.57 7.53
CA ASN A 227 15.29 -3.63 8.18
C ASN A 227 14.85 -4.12 9.57
N THR A 228 14.55 -5.42 9.73
CA THR A 228 14.18 -6.00 11.03
C THR A 228 15.32 -5.88 12.04
N LEU A 229 16.54 -6.27 11.64
CA LEU A 229 17.74 -6.15 12.47
C LEU A 229 18.02 -4.69 12.83
N PHE A 230 17.93 -3.78 11.85
CA PHE A 230 18.17 -2.37 12.07
C PHE A 230 17.18 -1.75 13.07
N GLN A 231 15.88 -2.05 12.96
CA GLN A 231 14.87 -1.55 13.88
C GLN A 231 15.07 -2.09 15.30
N HIS A 232 15.34 -3.39 15.43
CA HIS A 232 15.63 -4.00 16.72
C HIS A 232 16.86 -3.37 17.38
N THR A 233 17.97 -3.31 16.66
CA THR A 233 19.22 -2.73 17.17
C THR A 233 19.10 -1.23 17.45
N ALA A 234 18.35 -0.48 16.64
CA ALA A 234 18.12 0.94 16.89
C ALA A 234 17.31 1.18 18.18
N ALA A 235 16.32 0.33 18.46
CA ALA A 235 15.56 0.40 19.70
C ALA A 235 16.43 0.11 20.93
N VAL A 236 17.29 -0.91 20.85
CA VAL A 236 18.25 -1.24 21.92
C VAL A 236 19.27 -0.11 22.10
N HIS A 237 19.89 0.37 21.02
CA HIS A 237 20.87 1.47 21.05
C HIS A 237 20.29 2.75 21.67
N ALA A 238 19.07 3.13 21.28
CA ALA A 238 18.38 4.30 21.83
C ALA A 238 18.12 4.16 23.34
N ARG A 239 17.73 2.95 23.80
CA ARG A 239 17.52 2.67 25.23
C ARG A 239 18.82 2.78 26.03
N VAL A 240 19.90 2.15 25.56
CA VAL A 240 21.21 2.20 26.24
C VAL A 240 21.71 3.65 26.35
N LEU A 241 21.65 4.41 25.25
CA LEU A 241 22.07 5.82 25.26
C LEU A 241 21.20 6.68 26.19
N ALA A 242 19.88 6.46 26.21
CA ALA A 242 18.99 7.16 27.13
C ALA A 242 19.32 6.81 28.60
N ALA A 243 19.58 5.54 28.90
CA ALA A 243 19.92 5.10 30.25
C ALA A 243 21.24 5.72 30.75
N GLU A 244 22.26 5.85 29.89
CA GLU A 244 23.51 6.54 30.20
C GLU A 244 23.30 8.04 30.50
N ASN A 245 22.49 8.73 29.69
CA ASN A 245 22.16 10.14 29.90
C ASN A 245 21.38 10.36 31.21
N VAL A 246 20.37 9.52 31.48
CA VAL A 246 19.57 9.56 32.72
C VAL A 246 20.45 9.27 33.94
N ARG A 247 21.34 8.27 33.86
CA ARG A 247 22.32 7.97 34.92
C ARG A 247 23.25 9.15 35.17
N SER A 248 23.71 9.82 34.12
CA SER A 248 24.60 10.98 34.25
C SER A 248 23.90 12.18 34.89
N PHE A 249 22.59 12.35 34.67
CA PHE A 249 21.80 13.44 35.24
C PHE A 249 21.37 13.18 36.69
N PHE A 250 20.88 11.98 37.01
CA PHE A 250 20.36 11.64 38.36
C PHE A 250 21.35 10.89 39.26
N GLY A 251 22.50 10.44 38.74
CA GLY A 251 23.47 9.59 39.45
C GLY A 251 23.12 8.09 39.46
N PHE A 252 21.92 7.71 39.02
CA PHE A 252 21.48 6.32 38.90
C PHE A 252 20.41 6.19 37.80
N VAL A 253 20.12 4.96 37.38
CA VAL A 253 19.02 4.65 36.44
C VAL A 253 18.25 3.45 36.98
N ALA A 254 16.93 3.58 37.06
CA ALA A 254 16.06 2.47 37.43
C ALA A 254 15.81 1.62 36.18
N LEU A 255 16.30 0.39 36.19
CA LEU A 255 16.22 -0.57 35.10
C LEU A 255 15.79 -1.93 35.65
N ASP A 256 15.03 -2.67 34.86
CA ASP A 256 14.66 -4.06 35.15
C ASP A 256 15.87 -5.00 34.95
N LYS A 257 15.76 -6.26 35.43
CA LYS A 257 16.88 -7.23 35.37
C LYS A 257 17.37 -7.47 33.93
N GLU A 258 16.43 -7.64 33.00
CA GLU A 258 16.72 -7.87 31.58
C GLU A 258 17.41 -6.65 30.93
N GLU A 259 17.01 -5.43 31.31
CA GLU A 259 17.61 -4.19 30.79
C GLU A 259 19.02 -3.95 31.35
N LYS A 260 19.28 -4.37 32.60
CA LYS A 260 20.61 -4.34 33.20
C LYS A 260 21.57 -5.29 32.51
N GLU A 261 21.11 -6.49 32.13
CA GLU A 261 21.89 -7.45 31.36
C GLU A 261 22.21 -6.92 29.96
N GLN A 262 21.24 -6.32 29.28
CA GLN A 262 21.46 -5.65 27.99
C GLN A 262 22.48 -4.50 28.08
N LEU A 263 22.40 -3.66 29.12
CA LEU A 263 23.40 -2.61 29.33
C LEU A 263 24.80 -3.15 29.66
N ALA A 264 24.89 -4.31 30.30
CA ALA A 264 26.17 -4.94 30.60
C ALA A 264 26.80 -5.60 29.36
N GLU A 265 25.96 -6.13 28.46
CA GLU A 265 26.38 -6.75 27.20
C GLU A 265 26.87 -5.72 26.17
N TYR A 266 26.18 -4.58 26.03
CA TYR A 266 26.53 -3.55 25.06
C TYR A 266 27.40 -2.45 25.69
N GLN A 267 28.73 -2.55 25.49
CA GLN A 267 29.69 -1.57 26.01
C GLN A 267 29.58 -0.22 25.28
N VAL A 268 28.93 0.75 25.95
CA VAL A 268 28.88 2.19 25.63
C VAL A 268 28.28 2.53 24.27
N ALA A 269 27.04 3.05 24.29
CA ALA A 269 26.38 3.53 23.09
C ALA A 269 26.86 4.95 22.75
N ARG A 270 27.64 5.10 21.66
CA ARG A 270 28.01 6.44 21.17
C ARG A 270 26.91 7.05 20.29
N PRO A 271 26.67 8.37 20.39
CA PRO A 271 25.81 9.06 19.43
C PRO A 271 26.33 8.92 18.00
N VAL A 272 25.44 8.58 17.07
CA VAL A 272 25.77 8.46 15.65
C VAL A 272 25.62 9.81 14.97
N LEU A 273 26.65 10.26 14.26
CA LEU A 273 26.65 11.53 13.52
C LEU A 273 25.49 11.62 12.52
N SER A 274 24.84 12.79 12.44
CA SER A 274 23.72 13.05 11.51
C SER A 274 24.08 12.83 10.03
N THR A 275 25.36 13.03 9.68
CA THR A 275 25.88 12.77 8.33
C THR A 275 25.85 11.28 7.97
N ASN A 276 26.08 10.39 8.94
CA ASN A 276 26.01 8.94 8.73
C ASN A 276 24.56 8.47 8.57
N TRP A 277 23.62 9.01 9.35
CA TRP A 277 22.18 8.80 9.13
C TRP A 277 21.78 9.18 7.70
N ASN A 278 22.18 10.37 7.25
CA ASN A 278 21.88 10.82 5.88
C ASN A 278 22.49 9.90 4.80
N ARG A 279 23.64 9.25 5.05
CA ARG A 279 24.29 8.32 4.10
C ARG A 279 23.50 7.03 3.92
N VAL A 280 22.95 6.48 5.01
CA VAL A 280 22.19 5.21 5.00
C VAL A 280 20.71 5.40 4.65
N THR A 281 20.18 6.63 4.73
CA THR A 281 18.80 6.96 4.34
C THR A 281 18.66 7.31 2.85
N GLY A 282 17.49 6.97 2.29
CA GLY A 282 17.06 7.35 0.94
C GLY A 282 16.94 6.15 -0.01
N VAL A 283 16.49 6.42 -1.23
CA VAL A 283 16.28 5.41 -2.26
C VAL A 283 17.59 4.70 -2.60
N TYR A 284 17.54 3.38 -2.73
CA TYR A 284 18.66 2.58 -3.20
C TYR A 284 18.37 1.98 -4.58
N LEU A 285 19.25 2.25 -5.54
CA LEU A 285 19.27 1.59 -6.84
C LEU A 285 20.38 0.55 -6.81
N TYR A 286 20.11 -0.63 -7.36
CA TYR A 286 21.07 -1.73 -7.42
C TYR A 286 22.39 -1.26 -8.05
N ARG A 287 23.50 -1.64 -7.41
CA ARG A 287 24.86 -1.33 -7.85
C ARG A 287 25.77 -2.48 -7.49
N GLU A 288 26.81 -2.64 -8.28
CA GLU A 288 27.90 -3.55 -8.02
C GLU A 288 29.19 -2.77 -7.80
N LYS A 289 30.09 -3.35 -7.02
CA LYS A 289 31.46 -2.88 -6.84
C LYS A 289 32.39 -4.07 -7.07
N ASN A 290 33.27 -3.96 -8.05
CA ASN A 290 34.22 -5.02 -8.42
C ASN A 290 33.52 -6.38 -8.68
N GLY A 291 32.33 -6.36 -9.28
CA GLY A 291 31.50 -7.55 -9.52
C GLY A 291 30.73 -8.07 -8.30
N LEU A 292 30.87 -7.45 -7.12
CA LEU A 292 30.10 -7.80 -5.93
C LEU A 292 28.85 -6.93 -5.78
N PRO A 293 27.67 -7.53 -5.55
CA PRO A 293 26.42 -6.81 -5.37
C PRO A 293 26.38 -6.05 -4.05
N LEU A 294 25.98 -4.79 -4.12
CA LEU A 294 25.62 -3.99 -2.95
C LEU A 294 24.09 -3.96 -2.85
N TYR A 295 23.55 -4.42 -1.73
CA TYR A 295 22.10 -4.64 -1.59
C TYR A 295 21.34 -3.48 -0.93
N SER A 296 22.04 -2.54 -0.31
CA SER A 296 21.41 -1.39 0.35
C SER A 296 22.38 -0.23 0.50
N ARG A 297 21.86 0.92 0.95
CA ARG A 297 22.70 2.05 1.36
C ARG A 297 23.53 1.77 2.60
N LEU A 298 23.00 0.98 3.53
CA LEU A 298 23.72 0.59 4.74
C LEU A 298 24.86 -0.37 4.41
N ASN A 299 24.58 -1.38 3.59
CA ASN A 299 25.58 -2.28 3.01
C ASN A 299 26.68 -1.50 2.30
N LYS A 300 26.30 -0.57 1.42
CA LYS A 300 27.23 0.34 0.75
C LYS A 300 28.08 1.14 1.76
N TRP A 301 27.44 1.78 2.74
CA TRP A 301 28.16 2.57 3.75
C TRP A 301 29.15 1.70 4.55
N ALA A 302 28.75 0.48 4.93
CA ALA A 302 29.60 -0.45 5.66
C ALA A 302 30.83 -0.86 4.83
N THR A 303 30.65 -1.22 3.56
CA THR A 303 31.76 -1.59 2.67
C THR A 303 32.78 -0.46 2.53
N TYR A 304 32.33 0.77 2.24
CA TYR A 304 33.25 1.90 2.10
C TYR A 304 33.87 2.36 3.42
N SER A 305 33.16 2.22 4.56
CA SER A 305 33.71 2.58 5.86
C SER A 305 34.80 1.61 6.31
N LEU A 306 34.65 0.31 6.01
CA LEU A 306 35.64 -0.71 6.34
C LEU A 306 36.93 -0.51 5.55
N GLU A 307 36.82 -0.24 4.24
CA GLU A 307 37.99 0.03 3.39
C GLU A 307 38.71 1.30 3.80
N ASN A 308 37.99 2.39 4.07
CA ASN A 308 38.62 3.64 4.48
C ASN A 308 39.35 3.48 5.83
N ASN A 309 38.85 2.64 6.72
CA ASN A 309 39.54 2.31 7.97
C ASN A 309 40.78 1.43 7.73
N ALA A 310 40.72 0.49 6.79
CA ALA A 310 41.86 -0.34 6.41
C ALA A 310 42.98 0.50 5.75
N GLU A 311 42.64 1.41 4.85
CA GLU A 311 43.59 2.34 4.23
C GLU A 311 44.25 3.28 5.25
N ILE A 312 43.52 3.69 6.30
CA ILE A 312 44.08 4.50 7.40
C ILE A 312 45.07 3.65 8.21
N MET A 313 44.71 2.41 8.55
CA MET A 313 45.58 1.50 9.30
C MET A 313 46.86 1.14 8.53
N GLU A 314 46.78 0.91 7.22
CA GLU A 314 47.97 0.67 6.37
C GLU A 314 48.89 1.90 6.35
N LYS A 315 48.34 3.10 6.22
CA LYS A 315 49.12 4.35 6.29
C LYS A 315 49.78 4.57 7.65
N GLU A 316 49.10 4.22 8.75
CA GLU A 316 49.70 4.30 10.09
C GLU A 316 50.83 3.28 10.27
N LEU A 317 50.70 2.08 9.69
CA LEU A 317 51.74 1.05 9.72
C LEU A 317 52.98 1.44 8.89
N ASP A 318 52.77 2.05 7.72
CA ASP A 318 53.84 2.56 6.85
C ASP A 318 54.58 3.77 7.44
N MET A 319 53.92 4.54 8.33
CA MET A 319 54.54 5.65 9.07
C MET A 319 55.34 5.19 10.30
N LEU A 320 55.19 3.92 10.70
CA LEU A 320 55.85 3.31 11.87
C LEU A 320 57.03 2.40 11.49
N ASN A 321 57.22 2.09 10.21
CA ASN A 321 58.37 1.36 9.65
C ASN A 321 59.36 2.30 8.97
#